data_AF-A0A7Y5ICK9-F1
#
_entry.id   AF-A0A7Y5ICK9-F1
#
_cell.length_a   1.000
_cell.length_b   1.000
_cell.length_c   1.000
_cell.angle_alpha   90.00
_cell.angle_beta   90.00
_cell.angle_gamma   90.00
#
_symmetry.space_group_name_H-M   'P 1'
#
loop_
_entity.id
_entity.type
_entity.pdbx_description
1 polymer ?
#
loop_
_entity_poly.entity_id
_entity_poly.type
_entity_poly.pdbx_seq_one_letter_code
_entity_poly.pdbx_strand_id
1 'polypeptide(L)'
;MPFSENLSAKRIARGFSQQELAERVGSKKQNIAAYEQGRAQPSNELLLKIAAELNTTPGELLGTEKSKNETAEKFTYWESRTGHFTEQEKKDLDKFIQELLTEDRGNRKTAMDVARVVLKQGKKKKE
;
A
#
# COMPACT_ATOMS: atom_id res chain seq x y z
N MET A 1 -3.39 -13.68 8.67
CA MET A 1 -1.92 -13.60 8.49
C MET A 1 -1.70 -12.69 7.29
N PRO A 2 -0.93 -11.59 7.41
CA PRO A 2 -0.87 -10.57 6.35
C PRO A 2 -0.42 -11.16 5.00
N PHE A 3 0.55 -12.08 5.01
CA PHE A 3 1.04 -12.73 3.79
C PHE A 3 -0.01 -13.50 2.99
N SER A 4 -0.78 -14.36 3.66
CA SER A 4 -1.75 -15.24 2.99
C SER A 4 -2.87 -14.42 2.33
N GLU A 5 -3.33 -13.37 3.02
CA GLU A 5 -4.37 -12.46 2.54
C GLU A 5 -3.86 -11.59 1.37
N ASN A 6 -2.66 -11.02 1.51
CA ASN A 6 -2.04 -10.20 0.47
C ASN A 6 -1.75 -10.99 -0.81
N LEU A 7 -1.24 -12.23 -0.68
CA LEU A 7 -0.99 -13.10 -1.82
C LEU A 7 -2.27 -13.37 -2.61
N SER A 8 -3.34 -13.77 -1.92
CA SER A 8 -4.63 -14.05 -2.54
C SER A 8 -5.21 -12.81 -3.23
N ALA A 9 -5.20 -11.67 -2.53
CA ALA A 9 -5.70 -10.40 -3.05
C ALA A 9 -4.96 -9.96 -4.32
N LYS A 10 -3.61 -9.99 -4.30
CA LYS A 10 -2.79 -9.61 -5.47
C LYS A 10 -2.96 -10.59 -6.62
N ARG A 11 -3.06 -11.89 -6.36
CA ARG A 11 -3.34 -12.90 -7.41
C ARG A 11 -4.68 -12.63 -8.10
N ILE A 12 -5.74 -12.40 -7.31
CA ILE A 12 -7.08 -12.13 -7.85
C ILE A 12 -7.10 -10.80 -8.63
N ALA A 13 -6.42 -9.76 -8.15
CA ALA A 13 -6.31 -8.48 -8.85
C ALA A 13 -5.61 -8.61 -10.22
N ARG A 14 -4.75 -9.61 -10.39
CA ARG A 14 -4.15 -9.95 -11.69
C ARG A 14 -5.02 -10.84 -12.58
N GLY A 15 -6.16 -11.29 -12.09
CA GLY A 15 -7.06 -12.20 -12.81
C GLY A 15 -6.53 -13.64 -12.89
N PHE A 16 -5.54 -14.01 -12.06
CA PHE A 16 -4.96 -15.35 -12.10
C PHE A 16 -5.73 -16.30 -11.18
N SER A 17 -5.95 -17.53 -11.63
CA SER A 17 -6.26 -18.67 -10.79
C SER A 17 -5.02 -19.14 -10.02
N GLN A 18 -5.21 -19.96 -8.98
CA GLN A 18 -4.10 -20.58 -8.25
C GLN A 18 -3.24 -21.47 -9.15
N GLN A 19 -3.84 -22.09 -10.17
CA GLN A 19 -3.13 -22.92 -11.15
C GLN A 19 -2.23 -22.08 -12.04
N GLU A 20 -2.76 -20.99 -12.61
CA GLU A 20 -1.99 -20.10 -13.49
C GLU A 20 -0.83 -19.45 -12.76
N LEU A 21 -1.04 -18.97 -11.52
CA LEU A 21 0.07 -18.43 -10.73
C LEU A 21 1.13 -19.50 -10.48
N ALA A 22 0.73 -20.72 -10.13
CA ALA A 22 1.66 -21.82 -9.89
C ALA A 22 2.53 -22.12 -11.12
N GLU A 23 1.92 -22.18 -12.31
CA GLU A 23 2.63 -22.40 -13.58
C GLU A 23 3.64 -21.29 -13.86
N ARG A 24 3.24 -20.03 -13.66
CA ARG A 24 4.08 -18.84 -13.90
C ARG A 24 5.31 -18.79 -12.99
N VAL A 25 5.17 -19.20 -11.72
CA VAL A 25 6.27 -19.15 -10.74
C VAL A 25 7.04 -20.48 -10.62
N GLY A 26 6.68 -21.50 -11.40
CA GLY A 26 7.30 -22.81 -11.35
C GLY A 26 7.01 -23.59 -10.05
N SER A 27 5.76 -23.56 -9.59
CA SER A 27 5.28 -24.26 -8.39
C SER A 27 4.08 -25.15 -8.70
N LYS A 28 3.54 -25.81 -7.67
CA LYS A 28 2.31 -26.62 -7.76
C LYS A 28 1.14 -25.81 -7.21
N LYS A 29 -0.05 -25.95 -7.80
CA LYS A 29 -1.29 -25.31 -7.31
C LYS A 29 -1.53 -25.53 -5.80
N GLN A 30 -1.25 -26.74 -5.32
CA GLN A 30 -1.38 -27.10 -3.90
C GLN A 30 -0.50 -26.23 -2.99
N ASN A 31 0.69 -25.84 -3.45
CA ASN A 31 1.58 -24.96 -2.70
C ASN A 31 0.98 -23.56 -2.61
N ILE A 32 0.52 -23.00 -3.73
CA ILE A 32 -0.16 -21.69 -3.75
C ILE A 32 -1.37 -21.69 -2.81
N ALA A 33 -2.20 -22.72 -2.86
CA ALA A 33 -3.34 -22.87 -1.96
C ALA A 33 -2.92 -22.96 -0.48
N ALA A 34 -1.85 -23.69 -0.17
CA ALA A 34 -1.33 -23.78 1.19
C ALA A 34 -0.80 -22.44 1.70
N TYR A 35 -0.16 -21.65 0.84
CA TYR A 35 0.32 -20.30 1.16
C TYR A 35 -0.84 -19.33 1.41
N GLU A 36 -1.86 -19.34 0.54
CA GLU A 36 -3.07 -18.49 0.69
C GLU A 36 -3.92 -18.86 1.89
N GLN A 37 -3.77 -20.06 2.42
CA GLN A 37 -4.44 -20.51 3.65
C GLN A 37 -3.54 -20.37 4.89
N GLY A 38 -2.31 -19.88 4.73
CA GLY A 38 -1.34 -19.74 5.82
C GLY A 38 -0.84 -21.08 6.40
N ARG A 39 -1.04 -22.18 5.69
CA ARG A 39 -0.61 -23.54 6.12
C ARG A 39 0.86 -23.82 5.80
N ALA A 40 1.47 -23.05 4.92
CA ALA A 40 2.87 -23.16 4.55
C ALA A 40 3.44 -21.78 4.18
N GLN A 41 4.76 -21.70 4.05
CA GLN A 41 5.48 -20.52 3.57
C GLN A 41 6.30 -20.89 2.33
N PRO A 42 6.41 -20.00 1.32
CA PRO A 42 7.31 -20.21 0.19
C PRO A 42 8.77 -20.09 0.62
N SER A 43 9.69 -20.62 -0.19
CA SER A 43 11.12 -20.28 -0.06
C SER A 43 11.35 -18.82 -0.48
N ASN A 44 12.48 -18.24 -0.07
CA ASN A 44 12.85 -16.88 -0.46
C ASN A 44 12.89 -16.70 -1.98
N GLU A 45 13.43 -17.69 -2.70
CA GLU A 45 13.48 -17.67 -4.16
C GLU A 45 12.07 -17.65 -4.77
N LEU A 46 11.16 -18.47 -4.25
CA LEU A 46 9.79 -18.53 -4.75
C LEU A 46 9.00 -17.26 -4.39
N LEU A 47 9.23 -16.70 -3.20
CA LEU A 47 8.64 -15.42 -2.78
C LEU A 47 9.03 -14.30 -3.76
N LEU A 48 10.30 -14.23 -4.17
CA LEU A 48 10.77 -13.24 -5.15
C LEU A 48 10.11 -13.43 -6.51
N LYS A 49 9.95 -14.68 -6.98
CA LYS A 49 9.24 -14.98 -8.23
C LYS A 49 7.77 -14.59 -8.18
N ILE A 50 7.09 -14.88 -7.06
CA ILE A 50 5.70 -14.49 -6.82
C ILE A 50 5.56 -12.96 -6.84
N ALA A 51 6.44 -12.25 -6.13
CA ALA A 51 6.43 -10.79 -6.09
C ALA A 51 6.60 -10.18 -7.49
N ALA A 52 7.57 -10.70 -8.26
CA ALA A 52 7.80 -10.28 -9.64
C ALA A 52 6.58 -10.55 -10.53
N GLU A 53 6.02 -11.76 -10.51
CA GLU A 53 4.86 -12.12 -11.34
C GLU A 53 3.64 -11.26 -11.02
N LEU A 54 3.47 -10.89 -9.73
CA LEU A 54 2.37 -10.07 -9.25
C LEU A 54 2.64 -8.55 -9.30
N ASN A 55 3.80 -8.09 -9.84
CA ASN A 55 4.21 -6.67 -9.92
C ASN A 55 4.09 -5.98 -8.56
N THR A 56 4.59 -6.65 -7.52
CA THR A 56 4.58 -6.18 -6.13
C THR A 56 5.95 -6.47 -5.53
N THR A 57 6.18 -6.08 -4.28
CA THR A 57 7.42 -6.40 -3.55
C THR A 57 7.19 -7.55 -2.56
N PRO A 58 8.26 -8.26 -2.15
CA PRO A 58 8.17 -9.18 -1.03
C PRO A 58 7.67 -8.51 0.26
N GLY A 59 8.03 -7.24 0.49
CA GLY A 59 7.59 -6.49 1.65
C GLY A 59 6.10 -6.18 1.64
N GLU A 60 5.53 -5.84 0.48
CA GLU A 60 4.08 -5.68 0.31
C GLU A 60 3.35 -7.01 0.53
N LEU A 61 3.89 -8.12 0.00
CA LEU A 61 3.33 -9.45 0.26
C LEU A 61 3.37 -9.77 1.75
N LEU A 62 4.50 -9.59 2.42
CA LEU A 62 4.66 -9.88 3.85
C LEU A 62 3.92 -8.90 4.78
N GLY A 63 3.44 -7.77 4.24
CA GLY A 63 2.80 -6.71 5.02
C GLY A 63 3.81 -5.87 5.84
N THR A 64 5.09 -5.90 5.47
CA THR A 64 6.14 -5.06 6.08
C THR A 64 6.31 -3.73 5.34
N GLU A 65 5.79 -3.63 4.11
CA GLU A 65 5.70 -2.39 3.34
C GLU A 65 4.21 -2.05 3.14
N LYS A 66 3.83 -0.80 3.40
CA LYS A 66 2.49 -0.32 3.04
C LYS A 66 2.43 -0.13 1.53
N SER A 67 1.32 -0.54 0.92
CA SER A 67 1.17 -0.41 -0.53
C SER A 67 1.08 1.06 -0.94
N LYS A 68 1.65 1.41 -2.09
CA LYS A 68 1.54 2.77 -2.67
C LYS A 68 0.07 3.24 -2.80
N ASN A 69 -0.87 2.30 -2.91
CA ASN A 69 -2.29 2.59 -3.03
C ASN A 69 -2.90 3.14 -1.73
N GLU A 70 -2.43 2.69 -0.56
CA GLU A 70 -2.90 3.21 0.75
C GLU A 70 -2.51 4.68 0.92
N THR A 71 -1.30 5.04 0.47
CA THR A 71 -0.81 6.42 0.47
C THR A 71 -1.60 7.31 -0.50
N ALA A 72 -1.93 6.80 -1.69
CA ALA A 72 -2.75 7.50 -2.68
C ALA A 72 -4.21 7.68 -2.22
N GLU A 73 -4.80 6.68 -1.57
CA GLU A 73 -6.15 6.75 -1.00
C GLU A 73 -6.22 7.78 0.13
N LYS A 74 -5.24 7.76 1.05
CA LYS A 74 -5.12 8.79 2.10
C LYS A 74 -4.93 10.18 1.51
N PHE A 75 -4.10 10.32 0.48
CA PHE A 75 -3.93 11.60 -0.24
C PHE A 75 -5.25 12.10 -0.83
N THR A 76 -5.96 11.23 -1.55
CA THR A 76 -7.27 11.55 -2.17
C THR A 76 -8.30 11.96 -1.11
N TYR A 77 -8.30 11.30 0.04
CA TYR A 77 -9.13 11.66 1.18
C TYR A 77 -8.80 13.07 1.70
N TRP A 78 -7.52 13.39 1.91
CA TRP A 78 -7.11 14.71 2.40
C TRP A 78 -7.32 15.83 1.36
N GLU A 79 -7.17 15.54 0.07
CA GLU A 79 -7.39 16.52 -1.01
C GLU A 79 -8.88 16.84 -1.22
N SER A 80 -9.75 15.84 -1.09
CA SER A 80 -11.21 16.00 -1.24
C SER A 80 -11.89 16.57 0.01
N ARG A 81 -11.20 16.60 1.16
CA ARG A 81 -11.75 17.12 2.41
C ARG A 81 -11.87 18.64 2.36
N THR A 82 -13.10 19.13 2.17
CA THR A 82 -13.44 20.55 2.28
C THR A 82 -14.15 20.83 3.60
N GLY A 83 -13.59 21.68 4.47
CA GLY A 83 -14.25 22.06 5.73
C GLY A 83 -13.30 22.45 6.86
N HIS A 84 -13.85 22.57 8.07
CA HIS A 84 -13.07 22.82 9.29
C HIS A 84 -12.45 21.50 9.78
N PHE A 85 -11.13 21.44 9.88
CA PHE A 85 -10.42 20.31 10.48
C PHE A 85 -10.47 20.41 12.00
N THR A 86 -10.88 19.34 12.66
CA THR A 86 -10.78 19.16 14.12
C THR A 86 -9.31 19.10 14.56
N GLU A 87 -9.05 19.32 15.84
CA GLU A 87 -7.69 19.20 16.41
C GLU A 87 -7.12 17.78 16.28
N GLN A 88 -7.97 16.76 16.31
CA GLN A 88 -7.54 15.38 16.07
C GLN A 88 -7.16 15.16 14.61
N GLU A 89 -7.97 15.65 13.66
CA GLU A 89 -7.65 15.55 12.23
C GLU A 89 -6.36 16.31 11.88
N LYS A 90 -6.08 17.44 12.53
CA LYS A 90 -4.81 18.17 12.36
C LYS A 90 -3.61 17.34 12.83
N LYS A 91 -3.73 16.63 13.95
CA LYS A 91 -2.67 15.73 14.44
C LYS A 91 -2.46 14.54 13.53
N ASP A 92 -3.54 13.95 13.03
CA ASP A 92 -3.48 12.81 12.11
C ASP A 92 -2.87 13.21 10.76
N LEU A 93 -3.19 14.42 10.29
CA LEU A 93 -2.56 15.02 9.11
C LEU A 93 -1.07 15.30 9.33
N ASP A 94 -0.68 15.86 10.48
CA ASP A 94 0.73 16.13 10.79
C ASP A 94 1.53 14.83 10.84
N LYS A 95 0.98 13.79 11.48
CA LYS A 95 1.57 12.45 11.49
C LYS A 95 1.71 11.88 10.07
N PHE A 96 0.70 12.04 9.23
CA PHE A 96 0.74 11.59 7.83
C PHE A 96 1.79 12.32 7.00
N ILE A 97 1.94 13.64 7.19
CA ILE A 97 2.98 14.44 6.51
C ILE A 97 4.38 13.98 6.96
N GLN A 98 4.58 13.71 8.25
CA GLN A 98 5.87 13.21 8.76
C GLN A 98 6.20 11.83 8.18
N GLU A 99 5.23 10.92 8.13
CA GLU A 99 5.37 9.58 7.53
C GLU A 99 5.78 9.67 6.05
N LEU A 100 5.14 10.55 5.28
CA LEU A 100 5.47 10.80 3.86
C LEU A 100 6.87 11.40 3.66
N LEU A 101 7.35 12.23 4.59
CA LEU A 101 8.67 12.85 4.51
C LEU A 101 9.79 11.87 4.88
N THR A 102 9.47 10.78 5.58
CA THR A 102 10.42 9.72 5.94
C THR A 102 10.57 8.62 4.88
N GLU A 103 9.54 8.37 4.07
CA GLU A 103 9.56 7.37 2.98
C GLU A 103 10.03 7.99 1.63
N ASP A 104 11.35 8.17 1.50
CA ASP A 104 12.09 8.51 0.27
C ASP A 104 11.70 9.82 -0.49
N ARG A 105 12.66 10.40 -1.23
CA ARG A 105 12.56 11.75 -1.83
C ARG A 105 11.40 11.91 -2.82
N GLY A 106 10.89 10.82 -3.38
CA GLY A 106 9.77 10.81 -4.33
C GLY A 106 8.46 11.32 -3.76
N ASN A 107 8.20 11.12 -2.46
CA ASN A 107 6.96 11.51 -1.79
C ASN A 107 6.98 12.94 -1.23
N ARG A 108 8.12 13.63 -1.27
CA ARG A 108 8.27 15.00 -0.74
C ARG A 108 7.41 16.02 -1.49
N LYS A 109 7.25 15.86 -2.81
CA LYS A 109 6.38 16.72 -3.63
C LYS A 109 4.92 16.53 -3.22
N THR A 110 4.47 15.28 -3.11
CA THR A 110 3.14 14.89 -2.63
C THR A 110 2.87 15.44 -1.24
N ALA A 111 3.80 15.28 -0.29
CA ALA A 111 3.69 15.84 1.06
C ALA A 111 3.58 17.38 1.06
N MET A 112 4.37 18.06 0.23
CA MET A 112 4.28 19.51 0.08
C MET A 112 2.99 19.97 -0.59
N ASP A 113 2.43 19.19 -1.52
CA ASP A 113 1.15 19.49 -2.17
C ASP A 113 -0.01 19.29 -1.18
N VAL A 114 -0.02 18.23 -0.36
CA VAL A 114 -0.98 18.08 0.77
C VAL A 114 -0.89 19.25 1.74
N ALA A 115 0.33 19.55 2.21
CA ALA A 115 0.55 20.64 3.14
C ALA A 115 0.09 21.98 2.55
N ARG A 116 0.32 22.22 1.25
CA ARG A 116 -0.12 23.44 0.56
C ARG A 116 -1.63 23.54 0.43
N VAL A 117 -2.34 22.45 0.12
CA VAL A 117 -3.81 22.43 0.04
C VAL A 117 -4.42 22.81 1.39
N VAL A 118 -3.90 22.25 2.48
CA VAL A 118 -4.42 22.50 3.83
C VAL A 118 -3.98 23.88 4.36
N LEU A 119 -2.74 24.32 4.12
CA LEU A 119 -2.24 25.63 4.56
C LEU A 119 -2.83 26.82 3.79
N LYS A 120 -3.23 26.64 2.51
CA LYS A 120 -3.93 27.70 1.74
C LYS A 120 -5.26 28.09 2.38
N GLN A 121 -5.90 27.19 3.14
CA GLN A 121 -7.18 27.45 3.81
C GLN A 121 -7.01 28.39 5.02
N GLY A 122 -5.85 28.38 5.70
CA GLY A 122 -5.58 29.24 6.86
C GLY A 122 -5.37 30.73 6.53
N LYS A 123 -5.13 31.08 5.25
CA LYS A 123 -4.87 32.46 4.83
C LYS A 123 -6.11 33.22 4.32
N LYS A 124 -7.24 32.54 4.06
CA LYS A 124 -8.48 33.20 3.60
C LYS A 124 -9.35 33.82 4.71
N LYS A 125 -8.87 33.89 5.96
CA LYS A 125 -9.62 34.41 7.12
C LYS A 125 -8.98 35.65 7.78
N LYS A 126 -8.25 36.45 7.00
CA LYS A 126 -7.78 37.79 7.41
C LYS A 126 -8.01 38.79 6.29
N GLU A 127 -9.26 39.04 5.96
CA GLU A 127 -9.75 40.27 5.31
C GLU A 127 -11.16 40.55 5.83
#